data_AF-A0A497DC99-F1
#
_entry.id   AF-A0A497DC99-F1
#
_cell.length_a   1.000
_cell.length_b   1.000
_cell.length_c   1.000
_cell.angle_alpha   90.00
_cell.angle_beta   90.00
_cell.angle_gamma   90.00
#
_symmetry.space_group_name_H-M   'P 1'
#
loop_
_entity.id
_entity.type
_entity.pdbx_description
1 polymer ?
#
loop_
_entity_poly.entity_id
_entity_poly.type
_entity_poly.pdbx_seq_one_letter_code
_entity_poly.pdbx_strand_id
1 'polypeptide(L)' 'NELYGIDGMPEADVQINITDQAEIKMTYLRAYPENVRKNLRKFLIYYEEFEAETYFSVWDREFFRIIEK' A
#
# COMPACT_ATOMS: atom_id res chain seq x y z
N ASN A 1 20.68 12.69 0.40
CA ASN A 1 20.36 12.61 1.84
C ASN A 1 21.43 13.17 2.77
N GLU A 2 22.68 13.37 2.36
CA GLU A 2 23.71 14.04 3.19
C GLU A 2 23.34 15.47 3.62
N LEU A 3 22.59 16.21 2.78
CA LEU A 3 22.19 17.59 3.04
C LEU A 3 21.32 17.79 4.30
N TYR A 4 20.58 16.75 4.71
CA TYR A 4 19.65 16.82 5.85
C TYR A 4 20.07 15.93 7.04
N GLY A 5 21.17 15.17 6.92
CA GLY A 5 21.65 14.29 8.00
C GLY A 5 20.66 13.21 8.44
N ILE A 6 19.75 12.81 7.55
CA ILE A 6 18.73 11.80 7.82
C ILE A 6 19.01 10.56 6.98
N ASP A 7 19.06 9.42 7.66
CA ASP A 7 19.32 8.09 7.10
C ASP A 7 18.11 7.52 6.33
N GLY A 8 17.02 8.30 6.24
CA GLY A 8 15.78 7.88 5.61
C GLY A 8 14.87 7.11 6.55
N MET A 9 13.88 6.43 5.97
CA MET A 9 13.01 5.52 6.72
C MET A 9 13.75 4.19 6.92
N PRO A 10 13.73 3.57 8.11
CA PRO A 10 14.32 2.25 8.32
C PRO A 10 13.76 1.21 7.34
N GLU A 11 14.52 0.18 7.03
CA GLU A 11 13.98 -0.97 6.28
C GLU A 11 12.82 -1.63 7.05
N ALA A 12 12.00 -2.39 6.33
CA ALA A 12 10.91 -3.14 6.93
C ALA A 12 11.43 -4.42 7.58
N ASP A 13 10.83 -4.83 8.69
CA ASP A 13 11.16 -6.10 9.37
C ASP A 13 10.51 -7.29 8.65
N VAL A 14 9.35 -7.07 8.03
CA VAL A 14 8.57 -8.11 7.35
C VAL A 14 8.09 -7.61 6.00
N GLN A 15 8.23 -8.45 4.98
CA GLN A 15 7.69 -8.23 3.65
C GLN A 15 6.82 -9.42 3.24
N ILE A 16 5.60 -9.15 2.76
CA ILE A 16 4.60 -10.18 2.45
C ILE A 16 4.13 -10.01 1.01
N ASN A 17 4.01 -11.11 0.27
CA ASN A 17 3.32 -11.12 -1.02
C ASN A 17 1.80 -11.16 -0.81
N ILE A 18 1.06 -10.26 -1.46
CA ILE A 18 -0.38 -10.08 -1.28
C ILE A 18 -1.21 -10.45 -2.52
N THR A 19 -0.63 -11.14 -3.51
CA THR A 19 -1.33 -11.50 -4.75
C THR A 19 -2.61 -12.28 -4.46
N ASP A 20 -2.56 -13.29 -3.59
CA ASP A 20 -3.72 -14.11 -3.22
C ASP A 20 -4.82 -13.29 -2.50
N GLN A 21 -4.46 -12.11 -1.99
CA GLN A 21 -5.31 -11.23 -1.19
C GLN A 21 -5.84 -10.04 -2.00
N ALA A 22 -5.49 -9.95 -3.29
CA ALA A 22 -5.75 -8.81 -4.15
C ALA A 22 -7.24 -8.39 -4.15
N GLU A 23 -8.14 -9.35 -4.40
CA GLU A 23 -9.58 -9.10 -4.48
C GLU A 23 -10.17 -8.62 -3.15
N ILE A 24 -9.79 -9.27 -2.05
CA ILE A 24 -10.25 -8.90 -0.70
C ILE A 24 -9.81 -7.48 -0.38
N LYS A 25 -8.55 -7.16 -0.68
CA LYS A 25 -7.98 -5.85 -0.43
C LYS A 25 -8.62 -4.77 -1.29
N MET A 26 -8.84 -5.03 -2.58
CA MET A 26 -9.49 -4.08 -3.47
C MET A 26 -10.94 -3.81 -3.03
N THR A 27 -11.66 -4.86 -2.64
CA THR A 27 -13.01 -4.77 -2.07
C THR A 27 -13.01 -3.86 -0.83
N TYR A 28 -12.05 -4.07 0.08
CA TYR A 28 -11.90 -3.24 1.27
C TYR A 28 -11.63 -1.77 0.93
N LEU A 29 -10.72 -1.49 0.00
CA LEU A 29 -10.40 -0.12 -0.42
C LEU A 29 -11.61 0.59 -1.06
N ARG A 30 -12.41 -0.14 -1.85
CA ARG A 30 -13.60 0.40 -2.51
C ARG A 30 -14.80 0.56 -1.57
N ALA A 31 -14.80 -0.12 -0.41
CA ALA A 31 -15.85 0.00 0.60
C ALA A 31 -15.83 1.35 1.34
N TYR A 32 -14.73 2.10 1.28
CA TYR A 32 -14.63 3.41 1.91
C TYR A 32 -15.57 4.45 1.25
N PRO A 33 -16.11 5.41 2.03
CA PRO A 33 -16.86 6.53 1.48
C PRO A 33 -16.03 7.39 0.52
N GLU A 34 -16.68 8.06 -0.44
CA GLU A 34 -16.01 8.83 -1.51
C GLU A 34 -15.01 9.87 -0.99
N ASN A 35 -15.31 10.56 0.12
CA ASN A 35 -14.38 11.55 0.71
C ASN A 35 -13.08 10.90 1.22
N VAL A 36 -13.15 9.66 1.72
CA VAL A 36 -11.97 8.89 2.13
C VAL A 36 -11.23 8.38 0.90
N ARG A 37 -11.94 7.82 -0.08
CA ARG A 37 -11.35 7.33 -1.34
C ARG A 37 -10.58 8.43 -2.10
N LYS A 38 -11.09 9.67 -2.12
CA LYS A 38 -10.36 10.84 -2.65
C LYS A 38 -8.99 11.06 -2.02
N ASN A 39 -8.83 10.78 -0.73
CA ASN A 39 -7.54 10.85 -0.06
C ASN A 39 -6.68 9.61 -0.33
N LEU A 40 -7.29 8.43 -0.40
CA LEU A 40 -6.58 7.20 -0.76
C LEU A 40 -5.93 7.28 -2.15
N ARG A 41 -6.60 7.89 -3.15
CA ARG A 41 -6.05 8.11 -4.50
C ARG A 41 -4.71 8.86 -4.54
N LYS A 42 -4.37 9.61 -3.49
CA LYS A 42 -3.07 10.32 -3.38
C LYS A 42 -1.91 9.37 -3.09
N PHE A 43 -2.18 8.23 -2.44
CA PHE A 43 -1.18 7.25 -2.04
C PHE A 43 -1.29 5.96 -2.88
N LEU A 44 -2.50 5.57 -3.24
CA LEU A 44 -2.83 4.42 -4.07
C LEU A 44 -3.32 4.95 -5.41
N ILE A 45 -2.39 5.30 -6.27
CA ILE A 45 -2.72 5.99 -7.52
C ILE A 45 -3.36 4.97 -8.48
N TYR A 46 -4.51 5.33 -9.04
CA TYR A 46 -5.25 4.53 -10.02
C TYR A 46 -5.89 3.22 -9.52
N TYR A 47 -6.07 3.01 -8.20
CA TYR A 47 -6.64 1.76 -7.68
C TYR A 47 -8.12 1.53 -8.01
N GLU A 48 -8.85 2.57 -8.42
CA GLU A 48 -10.26 2.45 -8.82
C GLU A 48 -10.42 2.17 -10.32
N GLU A 49 -9.34 2.37 -11.09
CA GLU A 49 -9.31 2.34 -12.54
C GLU A 49 -8.89 0.98 -13.11
N PHE A 50 -8.36 0.09 -12.27
CA PHE A 50 -7.90 -1.25 -12.64
C PHE A 50 -8.57 -2.34 -11.81
N GLU A 51 -8.69 -3.54 -12.39
CA GLU A 51 -9.08 -4.74 -11.64
C GLU A 51 -8.03 -5.11 -10.59
N ALA A 52 -8.46 -5.81 -9.53
CA ALA A 52 -7.63 -6.06 -8.36
C ALA A 52 -6.34 -6.80 -8.72
N GLU A 53 -6.43 -7.88 -9.51
CA GLU A 53 -5.27 -8.64 -9.97
C GLU A 53 -4.31 -7.80 -10.81
N THR A 54 -4.83 -6.97 -11.73
CA THR A 54 -4.00 -6.11 -12.58
C THR A 54 -3.26 -5.08 -11.74
N TYR A 55 -3.98 -4.41 -10.83
CA TYR A 55 -3.40 -3.43 -9.93
C TYR A 55 -2.33 -4.09 -9.04
N PHE A 56 -2.70 -5.11 -8.28
CA PHE A 56 -1.78 -5.75 -7.34
C PHE A 56 -0.71 -6.63 -7.99
N SER A 57 -0.73 -6.85 -9.31
CA SER A 57 0.44 -7.40 -10.02
C SER A 57 1.66 -6.45 -10.01
N VAL A 58 1.41 -5.15 -9.87
CA VAL A 58 2.46 -4.11 -9.80
C VAL A 58 2.81 -3.82 -8.34
N TRP A 59 1.83 -3.84 -7.44
CA TRP A 59 1.98 -3.56 -6.01
C TRP A 59 1.73 -4.81 -5.16
N ASP A 60 2.41 -5.90 -5.48
CA ASP A 60 2.20 -7.25 -4.91
C ASP A 60 2.81 -7.46 -3.53
N ARG A 61 3.49 -6.45 -2.96
CA ARG A 61 4.24 -6.54 -1.71
C ARG A 61 3.81 -5.49 -0.70
N GLU A 62 3.60 -5.93 0.53
CA GLU A 62 3.41 -5.05 1.68
C GLU A 62 4.57 -5.19 2.67
N PHE A 63 4.88 -4.08 3.33
CA PHE A 63 6.04 -3.92 4.19
C PHE A 63 5.58 -3.48 5.58
N PHE A 64 5.99 -4.21 6.60
CA PHE A 64 5.60 -3.97 7.99
C PHE A 64 6.83 -3.83 8.88
N ARG A 65 6.70 -3.01 9.91
CA ARG A 65 7.68 -2.91 10.99
C ARG A 65 7.12 -3.50 12.28
N ILE A 66 7.97 -4.22 12.99
CA ILE A 66 7.68 -4.77 14.31
C ILE A 66 8.08 -3.69 15.32
N ILE A 67 7.10 -3.14 16.03
CA ILE A 67 7.37 -2.21 17.13
C ILE A 67 7.48 -3.05 18.40
N GLU A 68 8.72 -3.36 18.82
CA GLU A 68 8.96 -3.95 20.14
C GLU A 68 8.62 -2.94 21.24
N LYS A 69 8.05 -3.43 22.34
CA LYS A 69 7.60 -2.62 23.48
C LYS A 69 8.75 -2.33 24.46
#